data_AF-A0A8J4Y0M7-F1
#
_entry.id   AF-A0A8J4Y0M7-F1
#
_cell.length_a   1.000
_cell.length_b   1.000
_cell.length_c   1.000
_cell.angle_alpha   90.00
_cell.angle_beta   90.00
_cell.angle_gamma   90.00
#
_symmetry.space_group_name_H-M   'P 1'
#
loop_
_entity.id
_entity.type
_entity.pdbx_description
1 polymer ?
#
loop_
_entity_poly.entity_id
_entity_poly.type
_entity_poly.pdbx_seq_one_letter_code
_entity_poly.pdbx_strand_id
1 'polypeptide(L)'
;MAWDPRLYGPVEVPVNRWNEPFEESVKILCKRTHSEEQDCKARGNKHCRMAGSSDEAGESDSRPACKYGEKCYQKNPQHHEKFKHPPKKKKRGKPTEEETVKVSKRSKTEDAGHSSPSQEVLDALEEDIDEDILRGDGKDRYQTEDPDVTAQDFIVQDSPEDVKFSVEQKFLLEMPQEFFDFWDCCSNINKEKPEEALVKAGLTLVGPYDVMTGKLKELKERKVSNYVCHWRYYYDPPEFMVCTLLLSLLNCSLSHVQTVIAGDEDEFHIGYYRDDPFHMPVFVASMSSVKQGQLKPLGENIFAGLIPITEDEGRNPFKKVPLQRLYQEIESFANKKNYSLLAVTPDMKKRNKKVVAKTFHGAGIVVPVHNDVGYRELPETYGSLKKMLKKMADSKNEDEQIKNFDDIQEIITNVQFAFDEGDHGMGVEFGICLFTYGGQVFHKPIIHLLGVGYELLGREPYVDILQAHLRNRRRGSQLSIMDVNTHG
;
A
#
# COMPACT_ATOMS: atom_id res chain seq x y z
N MET A 1 72.84 -10.02 -30.22
CA MET A 1 71.78 -9.15 -30.79
C MET A 1 71.50 -8.05 -29.79
N ALA A 2 71.20 -6.83 -30.23
CA ALA A 2 70.80 -5.75 -29.33
C ALA A 2 69.41 -6.03 -28.71
N TRP A 3 69.05 -5.29 -27.66
CA TRP A 3 67.81 -4.49 -27.52
C TRP A 3 67.96 -3.60 -26.27
N ASP A 4 67.49 -2.35 -26.34
CA ASP A 4 67.79 -1.27 -25.38
C ASP A 4 66.67 -1.10 -24.33
N PRO A 5 66.99 -1.04 -23.02
CA PRO A 5 66.00 -0.95 -21.94
C PRO A 5 65.55 0.50 -21.67
N ARG A 6 64.67 1.07 -22.50
CA ARG A 6 64.28 2.50 -22.38
C ARG A 6 62.80 2.88 -22.54
N LEU A 7 61.86 1.96 -22.31
CA LEU A 7 60.44 2.32 -22.15
C LEU A 7 59.84 1.67 -20.90
N TYR A 8 59.05 2.47 -20.18
CA TYR A 8 58.33 2.19 -18.91
C TYR A 8 59.18 2.17 -17.63
N GLY A 9 59.27 3.35 -17.01
CA GLY A 9 59.62 3.51 -15.60
C GLY A 9 58.42 3.25 -14.64
N PRO A 10 58.65 3.22 -13.32
CA PRO A 10 57.72 2.63 -12.35
C PRO A 10 56.85 3.65 -11.61
N VAL A 11 55.67 3.22 -11.12
CA VAL A 11 55.05 3.78 -9.89
C VAL A 11 54.43 2.67 -9.04
N GLU A 12 55.18 2.32 -8.00
CA GLU A 12 54.86 1.82 -6.66
C GLU A 12 53.43 1.35 -6.28
N VAL A 13 53.40 0.21 -5.59
CA VAL A 13 52.28 -0.30 -4.78
C VAL A 13 52.66 -0.23 -3.30
N PRO A 14 51.90 0.43 -2.42
CA PRO A 14 52.04 0.27 -0.97
C PRO A 14 51.24 -0.94 -0.46
N VAL A 15 51.90 -1.81 0.29
CA VAL A 15 51.33 -3.01 0.91
C VAL A 15 50.95 -2.72 2.37
N ASN A 16 49.75 -3.15 2.76
CA ASN A 16 49.24 -3.53 4.10
C ASN A 16 49.87 -2.90 5.37
N ARG A 17 49.01 -2.52 6.34
CA ARG A 17 48.83 -3.33 7.58
C ARG A 17 47.66 -2.84 8.46
N TRP A 18 46.73 -3.77 8.67
CA TRP A 18 45.76 -3.91 9.77
C TRP A 18 46.07 -3.17 11.08
N ASN A 19 45.09 -2.41 11.58
CA ASN A 19 44.37 -2.75 12.82
C ASN A 19 43.10 -1.91 12.97
N GLU A 20 42.01 -2.59 13.30
CA GLU A 20 40.73 -2.01 13.75
C GLU A 20 40.76 -1.85 15.30
N PRO A 21 39.83 -1.12 15.94
CA PRO A 21 38.46 -1.63 16.09
C PRO A 21 37.32 -0.63 15.86
N PHE A 22 36.22 -1.19 15.36
CA PHE A 22 34.82 -0.89 15.69
C PHE A 22 34.60 -0.11 17.01
N GLU A 23 33.92 1.05 16.96
CA GLU A 23 32.62 1.34 17.62
C GLU A 23 32.20 2.84 17.57
N GLU A 24 30.92 3.06 17.91
CA GLU A 24 30.24 4.34 18.24
C GLU A 24 29.88 5.36 17.13
N SER A 25 28.97 4.89 16.27
CA SER A 25 27.76 5.59 15.84
C SER A 25 27.22 6.73 16.73
N VAL A 26 26.71 7.77 16.07
CA VAL A 26 25.49 8.54 16.45
C VAL A 26 25.48 9.19 17.86
N LYS A 27 25.86 10.48 17.94
CA LYS A 27 25.47 11.42 19.03
C LYS A 27 25.70 12.91 18.65
N ILE A 28 24.95 13.43 17.67
CA ILE A 28 24.83 14.89 17.47
C ILE A 28 23.37 15.31 17.27
N LEU A 29 22.60 15.39 18.37
CA LEU A 29 21.59 16.44 18.53
C LEU A 29 21.16 16.70 19.98
N CYS A 30 22.11 16.94 20.90
CA CYS A 30 21.77 17.58 22.18
C CYS A 30 22.94 18.41 22.76
N LYS A 31 22.94 19.73 22.53
CA LYS A 31 23.78 20.70 23.25
C LYS A 31 23.03 22.00 23.50
N ARG A 32 22.46 22.10 24.71
CA ARG A 32 22.17 23.28 25.55
C ARG A 32 21.20 22.75 26.62
N THR A 33 21.55 22.70 27.90
CA THR A 33 22.31 23.70 28.66
C THR A 33 23.39 23.11 29.58
N HIS A 34 24.63 23.61 29.42
CA HIS A 34 25.52 23.90 30.57
C HIS A 34 24.79 24.86 31.53
N SER A 35 25.07 24.95 32.83
CA SER A 35 26.00 24.26 33.74
C SER A 35 25.76 24.85 35.13
N GLU A 36 25.97 24.11 36.21
CA GLU A 36 26.58 24.60 37.47
C GLU A 36 26.47 23.51 38.53
N GLU A 37 27.58 22.83 38.84
CA GLU A 37 27.85 22.27 40.18
C GLU A 37 29.32 21.80 40.28
N GLN A 38 30.19 22.67 40.78
CA GLN A 38 31.40 22.22 41.50
C GLN A 38 31.63 23.08 42.74
N ASP A 39 31.45 22.40 43.87
CA ASP A 39 32.09 22.58 45.19
C ASP A 39 31.92 23.92 45.95
N CYS A 40 31.12 23.86 47.03
CA CYS A 40 31.31 24.72 48.20
C CYS A 40 30.87 24.03 49.51
N LYS A 41 31.79 23.23 50.08
CA LYS A 41 32.01 22.95 51.53
C LYS A 41 30.88 23.20 52.56
N ALA A 42 30.41 22.09 53.13
CA ALA A 42 30.18 21.83 54.57
C ALA A 42 30.02 23.01 55.57
N ARG A 43 28.81 23.14 56.17
CA ARG A 43 28.49 23.10 57.63
C ARG A 43 27.10 23.68 57.94
N GLY A 44 26.34 23.05 58.85
CA GLY A 44 25.45 23.80 59.76
C GLY A 44 23.92 23.84 59.52
N ASN A 45 23.25 22.68 59.62
CA ASN A 45 21.99 22.45 60.37
C ASN A 45 21.06 23.65 60.72
N LYS A 46 19.80 23.68 60.22
CA LYS A 46 18.54 23.70 61.05
C LYS A 46 17.24 23.90 60.23
N HIS A 47 16.24 23.03 60.51
CA HIS A 47 14.79 23.17 60.23
C HIS A 47 14.35 23.26 58.73
N CYS A 48 13.18 22.79 58.30
CA CYS A 48 11.95 22.41 59.04
C CYS A 48 11.20 21.21 58.41
N ARG A 49 10.15 20.71 59.09
CA ARG A 49 9.28 19.59 58.66
C ARG A 49 8.35 19.95 57.48
N MET A 50 8.01 18.96 56.64
CA MET A 50 6.69 18.67 56.03
C MET A 50 6.78 17.22 55.50
N ALA A 51 5.98 16.26 55.98
CA ALA A 51 4.61 15.95 55.52
C ALA A 51 4.58 15.52 54.03
N GLY A 52 4.47 14.21 53.79
CA GLY A 52 4.42 13.63 52.45
C GLY A 52 2.99 13.32 51.97
N SER A 53 2.83 13.30 50.66
CA SER A 53 1.78 12.58 49.93
C SER A 53 2.37 12.15 48.60
N SER A 54 2.31 10.86 48.30
CA SER A 54 2.91 10.25 47.11
C SER A 54 1.87 10.13 46.00
N ASP A 55 2.09 10.84 44.89
CA ASP A 55 1.41 10.54 43.61
C ASP A 55 2.28 9.54 42.84
N GLU A 56 1.74 8.35 42.57
CA GLU A 56 2.44 7.31 41.80
C GLU A 56 2.56 7.71 40.32
N ALA A 57 3.76 7.58 39.77
CA ALA A 57 4.01 7.85 38.36
C ALA A 57 3.53 6.66 37.51
N GLY A 58 2.52 6.89 36.66
CA GLY A 58 2.09 5.90 35.68
C GLY A 58 3.19 5.56 34.66
N GLU A 59 3.13 4.33 34.14
CA GLU A 59 4.10 3.78 33.20
C GLU A 59 4.42 4.71 32.03
N SER A 60 5.71 4.83 31.71
CA SER A 60 6.17 5.58 30.55
C SER A 60 5.83 4.81 29.27
N ASP A 61 4.67 5.13 28.68
CA ASP A 61 4.25 4.62 27.36
C ASP A 61 5.39 4.78 26.34
N SER A 62 6.02 3.64 26.01
CA SER A 62 7.25 3.53 25.22
C SER A 62 7.03 3.73 23.71
N ARG A 63 5.78 3.77 23.27
CA ARG A 63 5.41 3.77 21.86
C ARG A 63 5.79 5.07 21.14
N PRO A 64 6.12 5.04 19.84
CA PRO A 64 6.30 6.27 19.07
C PRO A 64 5.03 7.11 19.07
N ALA A 65 5.17 8.44 19.07
CA ALA A 65 4.03 9.34 18.92
C ALA A 65 3.55 9.32 17.46
N CYS A 66 2.24 9.22 17.24
CA CYS A 66 1.68 9.29 15.90
C CYS A 66 1.98 10.64 15.23
N LYS A 67 2.36 10.62 13.94
CA LYS A 67 2.54 11.80 13.06
C LYS A 67 1.36 12.79 13.16
N TYR A 68 0.14 12.29 13.36
CA TYR A 68 -1.09 13.07 13.40
C TYR A 68 -1.60 13.41 14.82
N GLY A 69 -1.04 12.79 15.87
CA GLY A 69 -1.43 13.03 17.27
C GLY A 69 -2.94 12.95 17.50
N GLU A 70 -3.52 13.88 18.25
CA GLU A 70 -4.98 13.97 18.47
C GLU A 70 -5.85 13.99 17.20
N LYS A 71 -5.27 14.35 16.04
CA LYS A 71 -5.97 14.42 14.75
C LYS A 71 -5.84 13.14 13.93
N CYS A 72 -5.30 12.06 14.49
CA CYS A 72 -5.19 10.80 13.76
C CYS A 72 -6.58 10.27 13.37
N TYR A 73 -6.71 9.90 12.10
CA TYR A 73 -7.92 9.30 11.53
C TYR A 73 -7.92 7.77 11.64
N GLN A 74 -6.74 7.14 11.73
CA GLN A 74 -6.59 5.71 12.00
C GLN A 74 -6.93 5.45 13.47
N LYS A 75 -8.14 4.93 13.71
CA LYS A 75 -8.66 4.59 15.05
C LYS A 75 -8.74 3.09 15.31
N ASN A 76 -8.17 2.27 14.42
CA ASN A 76 -8.16 0.83 14.62
C ASN A 76 -7.32 0.47 15.88
N PRO A 77 -7.66 -0.62 16.60
CA PRO A 77 -6.93 -1.00 17.81
C PRO A 77 -5.43 -1.20 17.56
N GLN A 78 -5.06 -1.85 16.46
CA GLN A 78 -3.67 -2.11 16.06
C GLN A 78 -2.81 -0.82 15.96
N HIS A 79 -3.32 0.25 15.34
CA HIS A 79 -2.61 1.55 15.28
C HIS A 79 -2.55 2.21 16.65
N HIS A 80 -3.62 2.11 17.44
CA HIS A 80 -3.65 2.61 18.82
C HIS A 80 -2.80 1.77 19.79
N GLU A 81 -2.44 0.54 19.44
CA GLU A 81 -1.48 -0.33 20.11
C GLU A 81 -0.04 0.01 19.72
N LYS A 82 0.22 0.38 18.45
CA LYS A 82 1.56 0.73 17.94
C LYS A 82 1.97 2.19 18.15
N PHE A 83 1.02 3.14 18.15
CA PHE A 83 1.29 4.59 18.22
C PHE A 83 0.49 5.31 19.31
N LYS A 84 1.15 6.23 20.03
CA LYS A 84 0.50 7.02 21.08
C LYS A 84 -0.06 8.35 20.57
N HIS A 85 -1.24 8.70 21.09
CA HIS A 85 -2.02 9.90 20.75
C HIS A 85 -2.24 10.79 22.00
N PRO A 86 -1.21 11.50 22.48
CA PRO A 86 -1.31 12.27 23.72
C PRO A 86 -2.28 13.46 23.57
N PRO A 87 -3.29 13.62 24.44
CA PRO A 87 -4.21 14.74 24.38
C PRO A 87 -3.54 16.06 24.78
N LYS A 88 -4.03 17.17 24.22
CA LYS A 88 -3.59 18.54 24.56
C LYS A 88 -3.78 18.79 26.04
N LYS A 89 -2.67 19.16 26.70
CA LYS A 89 -2.67 19.67 28.07
C LYS A 89 -3.54 20.93 28.18
N LYS A 90 -4.82 20.76 28.52
CA LYS A 90 -5.70 21.87 28.92
C LYS A 90 -5.10 22.54 30.16
N LYS A 91 -4.91 23.86 30.12
CA LYS A 91 -4.45 24.63 31.28
C LYS A 91 -5.49 24.51 32.40
N ARG A 92 -5.03 24.27 33.64
CA ARG A 92 -5.87 23.99 34.82
C ARG A 92 -6.92 25.09 35.07
N GLY A 93 -8.17 24.67 35.23
CA GLY A 93 -9.29 25.40 35.83
C GLY A 93 -10.08 24.43 36.74
N LYS A 94 -10.72 24.92 37.80
CA LYS A 94 -11.23 24.12 38.93
C LYS A 94 -12.34 23.11 38.58
N PRO A 95 -12.47 22.01 39.35
CA PRO A 95 -13.55 21.02 39.21
C PRO A 95 -14.78 21.35 40.09
N THR A 96 -15.92 20.71 39.79
CA THR A 96 -17.06 20.50 40.71
C THR A 96 -17.63 19.10 40.48
N GLU A 97 -17.85 18.38 41.60
CA GLU A 97 -18.81 17.27 41.87
C GLU A 97 -19.05 16.22 40.76
N GLU A 98 -18.57 14.98 40.92
CA GLU A 98 -19.08 13.88 41.78
C GLU A 98 -20.28 13.12 41.19
N GLU A 99 -20.09 11.83 40.86
CA GLU A 99 -20.94 10.77 41.44
C GLU A 99 -20.35 9.35 41.31
N THR A 100 -20.07 8.76 42.47
CA THR A 100 -20.09 7.32 42.86
C THR A 100 -19.43 6.22 42.01
N VAL A 101 -18.41 5.60 42.63
CA VAL A 101 -17.89 4.24 42.34
C VAL A 101 -18.73 3.17 43.06
N LYS A 102 -18.91 1.98 42.47
CA LYS A 102 -19.09 0.73 43.21
C LYS A 102 -18.15 -0.36 42.69
N VAL A 103 -17.29 -0.85 43.59
CA VAL A 103 -16.37 -1.98 43.40
C VAL A 103 -16.66 -3.01 44.48
N SER A 104 -16.64 -4.30 44.14
CA SER A 104 -16.55 -5.41 45.10
C SER A 104 -15.49 -6.42 44.65
N LYS A 105 -14.41 -6.54 45.44
CA LYS A 105 -13.36 -7.58 45.35
C LYS A 105 -13.95 -8.95 45.77
N ARG A 106 -13.42 -10.15 45.44
CA ARG A 106 -12.15 -10.83 45.83
C ARG A 106 -12.22 -12.30 45.29
N SER A 107 -11.21 -13.18 45.16
CA SER A 107 -9.73 -13.15 45.37
C SER A 107 -9.01 -14.29 44.58
N LYS A 108 -7.77 -14.01 44.16
CA LYS A 108 -6.55 -14.87 44.17
C LYS A 108 -6.61 -16.35 44.59
N THR A 109 -5.85 -17.21 43.87
CA THR A 109 -4.47 -17.66 44.25
C THR A 109 -3.64 -18.16 43.05
N GLU A 110 -2.32 -18.24 43.23
CA GLU A 110 -1.28 -18.60 42.23
C GLU A 110 -0.83 -20.08 42.35
N ASP A 111 -0.25 -20.69 41.30
CA ASP A 111 1.17 -21.16 41.27
C ASP A 111 1.60 -21.64 39.85
N ALA A 112 2.89 -21.86 39.63
CA ALA A 112 3.53 -22.10 38.33
C ALA A 112 3.92 -23.58 38.04
N GLY A 113 4.16 -23.90 36.76
CA GLY A 113 4.71 -25.19 36.31
C GLY A 113 5.00 -25.21 34.80
N HIS A 114 6.09 -25.85 34.38
CA HIS A 114 6.71 -25.69 33.06
C HIS A 114 6.82 -27.04 32.31
N SER A 115 6.21 -27.17 31.11
CA SER A 115 6.58 -28.20 30.11
C SER A 115 5.80 -28.08 28.79
N SER A 116 6.51 -27.97 27.66
CA SER A 116 6.06 -28.45 26.34
C SER A 116 6.07 -30.01 26.35
N PRO A 117 5.31 -30.75 25.50
CA PRO A 117 5.30 -30.56 24.04
C PRO A 117 3.94 -30.70 23.30
N SER A 118 3.94 -30.16 22.08
CA SER A 118 3.31 -30.68 20.85
C SER A 118 2.24 -31.77 20.98
N GLN A 119 0.96 -31.43 20.75
CA GLN A 119 0.05 -32.09 19.76
C GLN A 119 -1.34 -31.40 19.63
N GLU A 120 -1.52 -30.13 20.01
CA GLU A 120 -2.87 -29.49 20.06
C GLU A 120 -3.17 -28.50 18.91
N VAL A 121 -2.31 -28.40 17.88
CA VAL A 121 -2.43 -27.41 16.78
C VAL A 121 -2.99 -28.04 15.49
N LEU A 122 -3.38 -29.31 15.52
CA LEU A 122 -3.87 -30.04 14.33
C LEU A 122 -5.39 -30.27 14.32
N ASP A 123 -6.04 -30.28 15.49
CA ASP A 123 -7.47 -30.64 15.61
C ASP A 123 -8.41 -29.41 15.56
N ALA A 124 -7.86 -28.18 15.48
CA ALA A 124 -8.62 -26.93 15.52
C ALA A 124 -9.11 -26.41 14.14
N LEU A 125 -9.08 -27.25 13.10
CA LEU A 125 -9.44 -26.88 11.72
C LEU A 125 -10.44 -27.83 11.03
N GLU A 126 -10.94 -28.87 11.72
CA GLU A 126 -11.89 -29.85 11.12
C GLU A 126 -13.34 -29.73 11.62
N GLU A 127 -13.64 -28.96 12.67
CA GLU A 127 -15.01 -28.72 13.16
C GLU A 127 -15.50 -27.31 12.81
N ASP A 128 -16.05 -27.15 11.59
CA ASP A 128 -17.20 -26.27 11.25
C ASP A 128 -17.43 -26.22 9.72
N ILE A 129 -17.82 -27.36 9.14
CA ILE A 129 -18.41 -27.44 7.79
C ILE A 129 -19.88 -27.88 7.94
N ASP A 130 -20.79 -26.91 8.02
CA ASP A 130 -22.23 -27.16 8.01
C ASP A 130 -22.70 -27.58 6.59
N GLU A 131 -23.11 -28.84 6.43
CA GLU A 131 -23.72 -29.38 5.20
C GLU A 131 -25.16 -28.83 4.95
N ASP A 132 -25.38 -27.53 4.67
CA ASP A 132 -26.74 -27.11 4.25
C ASP A 132 -26.92 -25.84 3.36
N ILE A 133 -26.03 -25.53 2.40
CA ILE A 133 -26.34 -24.53 1.35
C ILE A 133 -25.94 -25.00 -0.08
N LEU A 134 -26.71 -25.93 -0.66
CA LEU A 134 -26.65 -26.26 -2.09
C LEU A 134 -28.04 -26.25 -2.76
N ARG A 135 -28.54 -25.06 -3.17
CA ARG A 135 -29.62 -24.94 -4.17
C ARG A 135 -29.57 -23.65 -5.01
N GLY A 136 -29.45 -23.81 -6.33
CA GLY A 136 -30.26 -23.05 -7.29
C GLY A 136 -29.65 -21.83 -7.99
N ASP A 137 -28.89 -22.10 -9.06
CA ASP A 137 -28.93 -21.49 -10.41
C ASP A 137 -29.26 -19.99 -10.62
N GLY A 138 -28.40 -19.31 -11.40
CA GLY A 138 -28.77 -18.19 -12.28
C GLY A 138 -28.78 -16.76 -11.73
N LYS A 139 -27.79 -15.95 -12.13
CA LYS A 139 -27.72 -14.46 -12.06
C LYS A 139 -28.23 -13.81 -10.75
N ASP A 140 -27.31 -13.43 -9.85
CA ASP A 140 -27.31 -12.05 -9.33
C ASP A 140 -26.06 -11.67 -8.52
N ARG A 141 -26.02 -10.40 -8.10
CA ARG A 141 -24.98 -9.72 -7.32
C ARG A 141 -24.89 -10.23 -5.88
N TYR A 142 -24.10 -11.28 -5.62
CA TYR A 142 -23.89 -11.79 -4.26
C TYR A 142 -22.97 -10.89 -3.42
N GLN A 143 -23.49 -10.40 -2.30
CA GLN A 143 -22.69 -9.92 -1.18
C GLN A 143 -22.36 -11.15 -0.30
N THR A 144 -21.08 -11.47 -0.15
CA THR A 144 -20.63 -12.48 0.80
C THR A 144 -20.57 -11.88 2.20
N GLU A 145 -21.67 -12.00 2.96
CA GLU A 145 -21.66 -11.79 4.41
C GLU A 145 -21.16 -13.06 5.10
N ASP A 146 -19.84 -13.29 5.06
CA ASP A 146 -19.15 -14.27 5.92
C ASP A 146 -19.20 -13.71 7.38
N PRO A 147 -19.85 -14.38 8.35
CA PRO A 147 -20.13 -13.78 9.67
C PRO A 147 -18.89 -13.49 10.53
N ASP A 148 -17.78 -14.17 10.27
CA ASP A 148 -16.62 -14.22 11.19
C ASP A 148 -15.49 -13.21 10.86
N VAL A 149 -15.69 -12.33 9.88
CA VAL A 149 -14.75 -11.21 9.62
C VAL A 149 -15.49 -9.88 9.55
N THR A 150 -16.13 -9.51 10.66
CA THR A 150 -16.65 -8.15 10.89
C THR A 150 -15.52 -7.14 11.08
N ALA A 151 -14.75 -6.86 10.03
CA ALA A 151 -13.91 -5.67 10.00
C ALA A 151 -14.83 -4.44 10.08
N GLN A 152 -14.71 -3.66 11.16
CA GLN A 152 -15.46 -2.43 11.34
C GLN A 152 -15.09 -1.44 10.21
N ASP A 153 -15.95 -1.32 9.21
CA ASP A 153 -15.73 -0.37 8.11
C ASP A 153 -15.91 1.07 8.62
N PHE A 154 -14.83 1.84 8.57
CA PHE A 154 -14.77 3.15 9.21
C PHE A 154 -15.47 4.22 8.38
N ILE A 155 -16.25 5.08 9.03
CA ILE A 155 -16.82 6.27 8.41
C ILE A 155 -15.80 7.40 8.39
N VAL A 156 -15.42 7.82 7.17
CA VAL A 156 -14.63 9.02 6.91
C VAL A 156 -15.41 10.25 7.33
N GLN A 157 -14.76 11.16 8.07
CA GLN A 157 -15.37 12.40 8.54
C GLN A 157 -15.64 13.38 7.38
N ASP A 158 -16.30 14.50 7.66
CA ASP A 158 -16.44 15.58 6.67
C ASP A 158 -15.10 15.98 6.06
N SER A 159 -15.12 16.25 4.76
CA SER A 159 -13.91 16.52 3.99
C SER A 159 -13.17 17.73 4.55
N PRO A 160 -11.91 17.56 5.02
CA PRO A 160 -11.09 18.67 5.50
C PRO A 160 -10.94 19.79 4.47
N GLU A 161 -10.75 21.03 4.95
CA GLU A 161 -10.42 22.17 4.09
C GLU A 161 -9.08 21.97 3.35
N ASP A 162 -8.11 21.32 4.01
CA ASP A 162 -6.87 20.90 3.36
C ASP A 162 -7.13 19.69 2.44
N VAL A 163 -7.05 19.96 1.14
CA VAL A 163 -7.26 18.97 0.08
C VAL A 163 -6.27 17.81 0.17
N LYS A 164 -5.02 18.04 0.62
CA LYS A 164 -4.02 16.97 0.77
C LYS A 164 -4.47 15.95 1.81
N PHE A 165 -4.84 16.44 3.00
CA PHE A 165 -5.37 15.61 4.08
C PHE A 165 -6.72 14.98 3.70
N SER A 166 -7.55 15.68 2.92
CA SER A 166 -8.83 15.17 2.41
C SER A 166 -8.69 14.00 1.42
N VAL A 167 -7.61 13.96 0.64
CA VAL A 167 -7.25 12.81 -0.20
C VAL A 167 -6.69 11.69 0.67
N GLU A 168 -5.71 11.97 1.52
CA GLU A 168 -5.06 10.97 2.38
C GLU A 168 -6.08 10.23 3.25
N GLN A 169 -7.00 10.95 3.89
CA GLN A 169 -8.04 10.37 4.75
C GLN A 169 -9.00 9.41 4.02
N LYS A 170 -9.21 9.60 2.70
CA LYS A 170 -10.12 8.77 1.90
C LYS A 170 -9.43 7.55 1.31
N PHE A 171 -8.20 7.72 0.83
CA PHE A 171 -7.45 6.67 0.12
C PHE A 171 -6.38 5.98 0.97
N LEU A 172 -6.22 6.40 2.24
CA LEU A 172 -5.22 5.94 3.21
C LEU A 172 -3.75 6.20 2.80
N LEU A 173 -3.51 7.02 1.77
CA LEU A 173 -2.21 7.21 1.12
C LEU A 173 -1.92 8.69 0.83
N GLU A 174 -0.73 9.16 1.19
CA GLU A 174 -0.29 10.56 0.98
C GLU A 174 0.15 10.78 -0.48
N MET A 175 -0.50 11.68 -1.22
CA MET A 175 -0.16 11.95 -2.63
C MET A 175 1.12 12.79 -2.80
N PRO A 176 1.97 12.48 -3.80
CA PRO A 176 3.16 13.27 -4.10
C PRO A 176 2.80 14.68 -4.57
N GLN A 177 3.73 15.64 -4.46
CA GLN A 177 3.47 17.02 -4.88
C GLN A 177 3.14 17.13 -6.38
N GLU A 178 3.71 16.27 -7.22
CA GLU A 178 3.50 16.29 -8.68
C GLU A 178 2.05 15.97 -9.08
N PHE A 179 1.31 15.18 -8.29
CA PHE A 179 -0.12 14.92 -8.48
C PHE A 179 -0.95 16.22 -8.45
N PHE A 180 -0.65 17.11 -7.50
CA PHE A 180 -1.33 18.41 -7.34
C PHE A 180 -0.87 19.41 -8.41
N ASP A 181 0.43 19.45 -8.70
CA ASP A 181 0.97 20.25 -9.79
C ASP A 181 0.41 19.82 -11.16
N PHE A 182 0.06 18.55 -11.34
CA PHE A 182 -0.60 18.05 -12.55
C PHE A 182 -2.08 18.45 -12.61
N TRP A 183 -2.77 18.56 -11.47
CA TRP A 183 -4.10 19.18 -11.42
C TRP A 183 -4.06 20.65 -11.84
N ASP A 184 -3.05 21.41 -11.40
CA ASP A 184 -2.82 22.78 -11.86
C ASP A 184 -2.55 22.82 -13.37
N CYS A 185 -1.75 21.88 -13.90
CA CYS A 185 -1.51 21.73 -15.34
C CYS A 185 -2.84 21.52 -16.10
N CYS A 186 -3.64 20.54 -15.69
CA CYS A 186 -4.92 20.24 -16.30
C CYS A 186 -5.93 21.39 -16.18
N SER A 187 -5.91 22.14 -15.07
CA SER A 187 -6.72 23.35 -14.88
C SER A 187 -6.34 24.50 -15.81
N ASN A 188 -5.09 24.56 -16.28
CA ASN A 188 -4.67 25.50 -17.32
C ASN A 188 -5.15 25.07 -18.72
N ILE A 189 -5.21 23.76 -18.99
CA ILE A 189 -5.65 23.17 -20.27
C ILE A 189 -7.18 23.24 -20.41
N ASN A 190 -7.93 22.91 -19.35
CA ASN A 190 -9.38 23.02 -19.29
C ASN A 190 -9.81 23.61 -17.94
N LYS A 191 -10.19 24.90 -17.95
CA LYS A 191 -10.59 25.64 -16.74
C LYS A 191 -11.97 25.28 -16.21
N GLU A 192 -12.87 24.80 -17.08
CA GLU A 192 -14.25 24.49 -16.70
C GLU A 192 -14.35 23.07 -16.14
N LYS A 193 -13.56 22.14 -16.68
CA LYS A 193 -13.49 20.74 -16.26
C LYS A 193 -12.06 20.20 -16.33
N PRO A 194 -11.22 20.44 -15.32
CA PRO A 194 -9.83 19.99 -15.33
C PRO A 194 -9.69 18.46 -15.47
N GLU A 195 -10.67 17.67 -15.01
CA GLU A 195 -10.66 16.21 -15.16
C GLU A 195 -10.78 15.73 -16.61
N GLU A 196 -11.43 16.53 -17.47
CA GLU A 196 -11.61 16.25 -18.90
C GLU A 196 -10.44 16.79 -19.77
N ALA A 197 -9.39 17.37 -19.17
CA ALA A 197 -8.27 17.97 -19.90
C ALA A 197 -7.57 17.01 -20.88
N LEU A 198 -7.52 15.72 -20.54
CA LEU A 198 -6.83 14.69 -21.33
C LEU A 198 -7.73 13.93 -22.32
N VAL A 199 -9.00 14.32 -22.49
CA VAL A 199 -9.98 13.60 -23.34
C VAL A 199 -9.53 13.49 -24.81
N LYS A 200 -8.69 14.42 -25.28
CA LYS A 200 -8.03 14.35 -26.61
C LYS A 200 -7.12 13.10 -26.76
N ALA A 201 -6.46 12.70 -25.67
CA ALA A 201 -5.71 11.44 -25.56
C ALA A 201 -6.60 10.22 -25.25
N GLY A 202 -7.92 10.41 -25.15
CA GLY A 202 -8.86 9.40 -24.67
C GLY A 202 -8.77 9.18 -23.17
N LEU A 203 -8.13 10.07 -22.40
CA LEU A 203 -7.92 9.90 -20.97
C LEU A 203 -8.81 10.83 -20.14
N THR A 204 -9.08 10.47 -18.88
CA THR A 204 -9.80 11.32 -17.90
C THR A 204 -9.25 11.08 -16.50
N LEU A 205 -9.17 12.16 -15.72
CA LEU A 205 -8.68 12.11 -14.34
C LEU A 205 -9.76 11.58 -13.41
N VAL A 206 -9.40 10.67 -12.50
CA VAL A 206 -10.35 9.98 -11.63
C VAL A 206 -9.75 9.69 -10.24
N GLY A 207 -10.54 9.04 -9.38
CA GLY A 207 -10.03 8.45 -8.15
C GLY A 207 -9.69 9.55 -7.15
N PRO A 208 -8.43 9.70 -6.73
CA PRO A 208 -7.99 10.86 -5.94
C PRO A 208 -8.32 12.21 -6.60
N TYR A 209 -8.36 12.31 -7.94
CA TYR A 209 -8.79 13.54 -8.62
C TYR A 209 -10.29 13.84 -8.47
N ASP A 210 -11.14 12.86 -8.15
CA ASP A 210 -12.55 13.12 -7.84
C ASP A 210 -12.75 13.84 -6.48
N VAL A 211 -11.70 13.88 -5.64
CA VAL A 211 -11.65 14.78 -4.46
C VAL A 211 -11.41 16.23 -4.91
N MET A 212 -10.55 16.43 -5.92
CA MET A 212 -10.19 17.76 -6.46
C MET A 212 -11.38 18.41 -7.18
N THR A 213 -12.16 17.64 -7.94
CA THR A 213 -13.42 18.09 -8.57
C THR A 213 -14.52 18.39 -7.53
N GLY A 214 -14.39 17.88 -6.30
CA GLY A 214 -15.39 17.99 -5.25
C GLY A 214 -16.55 16.99 -5.35
N LYS A 215 -16.60 16.13 -6.40
CA LYS A 215 -17.70 15.16 -6.63
C LYS A 215 -17.92 14.23 -5.44
N LEU A 216 -16.85 13.85 -4.72
CA LEU A 216 -16.95 12.95 -3.56
C LEU A 216 -17.48 13.59 -2.27
N LYS A 217 -17.81 14.89 -2.25
CA LYS A 217 -18.34 15.60 -1.06
C LYS A 217 -19.79 15.24 -0.74
N GLU A 218 -20.58 14.96 -1.78
CA GLU A 218 -22.04 14.76 -1.69
C GLU A 218 -22.45 13.30 -1.41
N LEU A 219 -21.48 12.41 -1.21
CA LEU A 219 -21.74 11.01 -0.92
C LEU A 219 -22.41 10.82 0.44
N LYS A 220 -23.56 10.12 0.42
CA LYS A 220 -24.35 9.72 1.60
C LYS A 220 -23.58 8.72 2.48
N GLU A 221 -23.00 7.70 1.86
CA GLU A 221 -22.15 6.73 2.55
C GLU A 221 -20.67 7.05 2.34
N ARG A 222 -19.97 7.26 3.45
CA ARG A 222 -18.56 7.67 3.48
C ARG A 222 -17.66 6.61 4.13
N LYS A 223 -17.94 5.34 3.83
CA LYS A 223 -17.13 4.19 4.25
C LYS A 223 -15.75 4.25 3.60
N VAL A 224 -14.68 3.92 4.35
CA VAL A 224 -13.32 3.81 3.80
C VAL A 224 -13.28 2.78 2.68
N SER A 225 -13.96 1.64 2.85
CA SER A 225 -14.04 0.57 1.84
C SER A 225 -14.50 1.07 0.46
N ASN A 226 -15.48 1.98 0.42
CA ASN A 226 -15.97 2.61 -0.80
C ASN A 226 -14.86 3.41 -1.47
N TYR A 227 -14.18 4.30 -0.73
CA TYR A 227 -13.14 5.16 -1.30
C TYR A 227 -11.93 4.37 -1.82
N VAL A 228 -11.45 3.36 -1.09
CA VAL A 228 -10.29 2.56 -1.54
C VAL A 228 -10.61 1.61 -2.71
N CYS A 229 -11.90 1.33 -2.94
CA CYS A 229 -12.39 0.59 -4.11
C CYS A 229 -12.85 1.51 -5.26
N HIS A 230 -12.82 2.84 -5.09
CA HIS A 230 -13.19 3.81 -6.13
C HIS A 230 -12.17 3.76 -7.27
N TRP A 231 -12.62 3.30 -8.45
CA TRP A 231 -11.76 3.06 -9.61
C TRP A 231 -10.63 2.02 -9.44
N ARG A 232 -10.78 1.12 -8.45
CA ARG A 232 -9.89 -0.05 -8.32
C ARG A 232 -10.36 -1.19 -9.23
N TYR A 233 -9.54 -1.57 -10.20
CA TYR A 233 -9.80 -2.67 -11.12
C TYR A 233 -9.47 -4.02 -10.49
N TYR A 234 -10.09 -5.08 -11.02
CA TYR A 234 -9.97 -6.45 -10.54
C TYR A 234 -8.54 -6.91 -10.23
N TYR A 235 -7.57 -6.47 -11.03
CA TYR A 235 -6.16 -6.89 -10.95
C TYR A 235 -5.25 -5.87 -10.27
N ASP A 236 -5.78 -4.80 -9.67
CA ASP A 236 -5.00 -3.77 -9.00
C ASP A 236 -4.59 -4.21 -7.59
N PRO A 237 -3.31 -4.55 -7.35
CA PRO A 237 -2.86 -4.90 -6.00
C PRO A 237 -2.90 -3.67 -5.08
N PRO A 238 -2.82 -3.83 -3.75
CA PRO A 238 -2.87 -2.71 -2.80
C PRO A 238 -1.81 -1.62 -3.07
N GLU A 239 -0.63 -2.00 -3.55
CA GLU A 239 0.47 -1.13 -3.97
C GLU A 239 0.10 -0.17 -5.11
N PHE A 240 -0.93 -0.49 -5.90
CA PHE A 240 -1.32 0.24 -7.08
C PHE A 240 -2.61 1.03 -6.84
N MET A 241 -2.55 2.34 -7.10
CA MET A 241 -3.68 3.27 -6.94
C MET A 241 -3.91 4.04 -8.24
N VAL A 242 -5.06 3.80 -8.86
CA VAL A 242 -5.49 4.41 -10.12
C VAL A 242 -5.76 5.90 -9.97
N CYS A 243 -5.34 6.69 -10.96
CA CYS A 243 -5.56 8.14 -11.03
C CYS A 243 -6.03 8.63 -12.41
N THR A 244 -5.82 7.84 -13.47
CA THR A 244 -6.26 8.20 -14.82
C THR A 244 -6.83 6.97 -15.53
N LEU A 245 -7.98 7.11 -16.18
CA LEU A 245 -8.56 6.07 -17.03
C LEU A 245 -8.47 6.44 -18.50
N LEU A 246 -8.51 5.44 -19.37
CA LEU A 246 -8.94 5.63 -20.75
C LEU A 246 -10.48 5.65 -20.82
N LEU A 247 -11.06 6.82 -21.09
CA LEU A 247 -12.38 6.87 -21.71
C LEU A 247 -12.24 6.41 -23.16
N SER A 248 -12.64 5.17 -23.44
CA SER A 248 -13.18 4.85 -24.75
C SER A 248 -14.33 5.83 -25.00
N LEU A 249 -14.20 6.69 -26.01
CA LEU A 249 -15.18 7.74 -26.26
C LEU A 249 -16.49 7.11 -26.73
N LEU A 250 -17.47 7.10 -25.82
CA LEU A 250 -18.87 7.09 -26.21
C LEU A 250 -19.06 8.12 -27.35
N ASN A 251 -19.66 7.68 -28.45
CA ASN A 251 -20.07 8.51 -29.60
C ASN A 251 -18.97 9.00 -30.56
N CYS A 252 -17.98 8.18 -30.90
CA CYS A 252 -17.25 8.36 -32.16
C CYS A 252 -17.83 7.50 -33.28
N SER A 253 -18.89 7.99 -33.94
CA SER A 253 -19.49 7.37 -35.13
C SER A 253 -18.55 7.50 -36.34
N LEU A 254 -17.53 6.65 -36.40
CA LEU A 254 -16.62 6.52 -37.55
C LEU A 254 -16.36 5.05 -37.85
N SER A 255 -17.30 4.47 -38.60
CA SER A 255 -17.10 3.23 -39.36
C SER A 255 -15.78 3.27 -40.15
N HIS A 256 -15.08 2.14 -40.20
CA HIS A 256 -13.81 1.88 -40.91
C HIS A 256 -12.51 2.26 -40.18
N VAL A 257 -12.17 1.50 -39.13
CA VAL A 257 -10.79 1.06 -38.91
C VAL A 257 -10.79 -0.46 -38.80
N GLN A 258 -10.06 -1.12 -39.70
CA GLN A 258 -10.04 -2.57 -39.84
C GLN A 258 -8.73 -3.14 -39.27
N THR A 259 -8.71 -3.41 -37.97
CA THR A 259 -7.89 -4.48 -37.33
C THR A 259 -8.44 -4.75 -35.92
N VAL A 260 -9.24 -5.82 -35.83
CA VAL A 260 -9.49 -6.71 -34.68
C VAL A 260 -9.60 -6.08 -33.27
N ILE A 261 -10.85 -5.85 -32.88
CA ILE A 261 -11.38 -5.72 -31.51
C ILE A 261 -10.90 -4.51 -30.71
N ALA A 262 -11.84 -3.57 -30.52
CA ALA A 262 -12.01 -2.83 -29.27
C ALA A 262 -13.48 -2.43 -29.17
N GLY A 263 -14.27 -3.12 -28.35
CA GLY A 263 -15.43 -2.52 -27.70
C GLY A 263 -14.99 -1.60 -26.55
N ASP A 264 -15.79 -1.50 -25.51
CA ASP A 264 -15.40 -0.88 -24.21
C ASP A 264 -14.37 -1.74 -23.42
N GLU A 265 -13.58 -2.57 -24.11
CA GLU A 265 -13.10 -3.87 -23.59
C GLU A 265 -11.68 -3.87 -23.01
N ASP A 266 -10.88 -2.83 -23.26
CA ASP A 266 -9.44 -2.84 -22.95
C ASP A 266 -9.09 -2.49 -21.49
N GLU A 267 -10.05 -1.99 -20.69
CA GLU A 267 -9.88 -1.57 -19.27
C GLU A 267 -8.58 -0.77 -18.99
N PHE A 268 -8.03 -0.02 -19.96
CA PHE A 268 -6.73 0.64 -19.80
C PHE A 268 -6.81 1.78 -18.78
N HIS A 269 -5.88 1.75 -17.83
CA HIS A 269 -5.78 2.77 -16.79
C HIS A 269 -4.33 2.96 -16.33
N ILE A 270 -4.09 4.04 -15.61
CA ILE A 270 -2.79 4.49 -15.11
C ILE A 270 -2.92 4.76 -13.62
N GLY A 271 -1.94 4.29 -12.85
CA GLY A 271 -1.87 4.46 -11.41
C GLY A 271 -0.46 4.63 -10.88
N TYR A 272 -0.37 5.13 -9.65
CA TYR A 272 0.86 5.16 -8.87
C TYR A 272 1.12 3.79 -8.27
N TYR A 273 2.37 3.33 -8.35
CA TYR A 273 2.84 2.14 -7.66
C TYR A 273 3.70 2.53 -6.46
N ARG A 274 3.41 1.96 -5.29
CA ARG A 274 4.11 2.18 -4.03
C ARG A 274 4.59 0.86 -3.46
N ASP A 275 5.89 0.70 -3.26
CA ASP A 275 6.42 -0.47 -2.52
C ASP A 275 5.95 -0.49 -1.06
N ASP A 276 5.59 0.68 -0.50
CA ASP A 276 5.27 0.87 0.91
C ASP A 276 4.26 2.02 1.09
N PRO A 277 3.19 1.87 1.90
CA PRO A 277 2.10 2.84 1.97
C PRO A 277 2.51 4.17 2.61
N PHE A 278 3.54 4.16 3.47
CA PHE A 278 4.04 5.34 4.17
C PHE A 278 5.12 6.09 3.37
N HIS A 279 5.46 5.60 2.19
CA HIS A 279 6.41 6.23 1.26
C HIS A 279 5.70 6.76 0.00
N MET A 280 6.39 7.66 -0.70
CA MET A 280 5.93 8.20 -1.98
C MET A 280 5.97 7.13 -3.08
N PRO A 281 5.18 7.29 -4.17
CA PRO A 281 5.23 6.38 -5.30
C PRO A 281 6.63 6.22 -5.87
N VAL A 282 6.98 5.00 -6.26
CA VAL A 282 8.29 4.69 -6.88
C VAL A 282 8.25 4.82 -8.40
N PHE A 283 7.05 4.73 -9.00
CA PHE A 283 6.77 5.05 -10.39
C PHE A 283 5.25 5.10 -10.64
N VAL A 284 4.90 5.63 -11.82
CA VAL A 284 3.59 5.46 -12.45
C VAL A 284 3.65 4.27 -13.42
N ALA A 285 2.61 3.46 -13.44
CA ALA A 285 2.46 2.32 -14.33
C ALA A 285 1.06 2.25 -14.96
N SER A 286 0.92 1.51 -16.05
CA SER A 286 -0.37 1.14 -16.63
C SER A 286 -0.63 -0.35 -16.59
N MET A 287 -1.91 -0.70 -16.64
CA MET A 287 -2.42 -2.06 -16.89
C MET A 287 -3.55 -1.97 -17.93
N SER A 288 -3.84 -3.08 -18.62
CA SER A 288 -4.99 -3.22 -19.52
C SER A 288 -5.45 -4.68 -19.58
N SER A 289 -6.69 -4.91 -20.04
CA SER A 289 -7.27 -6.24 -20.20
C SER A 289 -6.54 -7.08 -21.27
N VAL A 290 -5.84 -6.45 -22.22
CA VAL A 290 -4.97 -7.10 -23.22
C VAL A 290 -3.84 -7.90 -22.56
N LYS A 291 -3.36 -7.43 -21.40
CA LYS A 291 -2.35 -8.10 -20.58
C LYS A 291 -2.79 -8.10 -19.11
N GLN A 292 -3.92 -8.77 -18.85
CA GLN A 292 -4.52 -8.87 -17.52
C GLN A 292 -3.48 -9.14 -16.43
N GLY A 293 -3.51 -8.32 -15.38
CA GLY A 293 -2.58 -8.42 -14.26
C GLY A 293 -1.16 -7.95 -14.51
N GLN A 294 -0.74 -7.54 -15.72
CA GLN A 294 0.64 -7.07 -15.95
C GLN A 294 0.76 -5.54 -15.83
N LEU A 295 1.61 -5.10 -14.91
CA LEU A 295 1.96 -3.69 -14.76
C LEU A 295 3.13 -3.32 -15.68
N LYS A 296 2.94 -2.28 -16.49
CA LYS A 296 3.98 -1.66 -17.32
C LYS A 296 4.37 -0.30 -16.71
N PRO A 297 5.56 -0.17 -16.10
CA PRO A 297 6.08 1.14 -15.68
C PRO A 297 6.19 2.11 -16.85
N LEU A 298 5.80 3.37 -16.64
CA LEU A 298 5.78 4.42 -17.67
C LEU A 298 6.72 5.60 -17.34
N GLY A 299 7.03 5.83 -16.07
CA GLY A 299 7.95 6.88 -15.61
C GLY A 299 7.82 7.12 -14.10
N GLU A 300 8.61 8.01 -13.52
CA GLU A 300 8.61 8.23 -12.06
C GLU A 300 7.41 9.08 -11.56
N ASN A 301 6.78 9.84 -12.45
CA ASN A 301 5.69 10.78 -12.17
C ASN A 301 4.63 10.76 -13.29
N ILE A 302 3.49 11.42 -13.09
CA ILE A 302 2.37 11.37 -14.03
C ILE A 302 2.68 12.06 -15.37
N PHE A 303 3.49 13.12 -15.36
CA PHE A 303 3.92 13.81 -16.58
C PHE A 303 4.70 12.86 -17.49
N ALA A 304 5.71 12.15 -16.95
CA ALA A 304 6.43 11.10 -17.66
C ALA A 304 5.51 9.95 -18.09
N GLY A 305 4.56 9.56 -17.24
CA GLY A 305 3.60 8.51 -17.52
C GLY A 305 2.70 8.75 -18.75
N LEU A 306 2.46 10.02 -19.10
CA LEU A 306 1.62 10.40 -20.24
C LEU A 306 2.38 10.49 -21.57
N ILE A 307 3.71 10.69 -21.54
CA ILE A 307 4.54 10.84 -22.74
C ILE A 307 4.28 9.73 -23.78
N PRO A 308 4.33 8.43 -23.43
CA PRO A 308 4.13 7.34 -24.41
C PRO A 308 2.72 7.26 -25.00
N ILE A 309 1.75 7.99 -24.44
CA ILE A 309 0.35 8.03 -24.88
C ILE A 309 0.13 9.24 -25.79
N THR A 310 0.73 10.38 -25.45
CA THR A 310 0.70 11.59 -26.29
C THR A 310 1.61 11.50 -27.52
N GLU A 311 2.67 10.70 -27.47
CA GLU A 311 3.57 10.42 -28.60
C GLU A 311 3.07 9.32 -29.55
N ASP A 312 1.99 8.59 -29.23
CA ASP A 312 1.44 7.52 -30.07
C ASP A 312 0.64 8.09 -31.26
N GLU A 313 1.36 8.77 -32.16
CA GLU A 313 0.85 9.34 -33.41
C GLU A 313 0.28 8.28 -34.38
N GLY A 314 0.56 7.00 -34.13
CA GLY A 314 0.31 5.90 -35.08
C GLY A 314 -1.14 5.45 -35.18
N ARG A 315 -2.00 5.73 -34.19
CA ARG A 315 -3.36 5.16 -34.15
C ARG A 315 -4.41 5.92 -34.95
N ASN A 316 -4.27 7.24 -35.14
CA ASN A 316 -5.26 8.03 -35.87
C ASN A 316 -4.68 9.37 -36.38
N PRO A 317 -4.56 9.60 -37.72
CA PRO A 317 -4.07 10.85 -38.29
C PRO A 317 -4.83 12.10 -37.83
N PHE A 318 -6.14 11.99 -37.56
CA PHE A 318 -6.97 13.12 -37.10
C PHE A 318 -6.69 13.53 -35.65
N LYS A 319 -6.08 12.66 -34.82
CA LYS A 319 -5.70 12.97 -33.44
C LYS A 319 -4.31 13.59 -33.31
N LYS A 320 -3.44 13.48 -34.33
CA LYS A 320 -2.03 13.90 -34.27
C LYS A 320 -1.83 15.35 -33.81
N VAL A 321 -2.47 16.33 -34.45
CA VAL A 321 -2.31 17.76 -34.07
C VAL A 321 -2.87 18.07 -32.66
N PRO A 322 -4.07 17.60 -32.26
CA PRO A 322 -4.54 17.70 -30.89
C PRO A 322 -3.60 17.08 -29.84
N LEU A 323 -3.05 15.89 -30.11
CA LEU A 323 -2.11 15.20 -29.22
C LEU A 323 -0.78 15.95 -29.10
N GLN A 324 -0.23 16.43 -30.21
CA GLN A 324 1.03 17.18 -30.22
C GLN A 324 0.93 18.49 -29.41
N ARG A 325 -0.21 19.18 -29.45
CA ARG A 325 -0.44 20.36 -28.60
C ARG A 325 -0.54 19.99 -27.12
N LEU A 326 -1.26 18.92 -26.80
CA LEU A 326 -1.37 18.42 -25.42
C LEU A 326 0.00 18.00 -24.87
N TYR A 327 0.82 17.30 -25.67
CA TYR A 327 2.21 16.99 -25.34
C TYR A 327 2.99 18.26 -25.00
N GLN A 328 2.94 19.30 -25.84
CA GLN A 328 3.67 20.55 -25.63
C GLN A 328 3.22 21.30 -24.36
N GLU A 329 1.93 21.27 -24.02
CA GLU A 329 1.40 21.85 -22.79
C GLU A 329 1.92 21.11 -21.55
N ILE A 330 1.88 19.78 -21.56
CA ILE A 330 2.38 18.90 -20.48
C ILE A 330 3.90 19.04 -20.33
N GLU A 331 4.67 18.96 -21.43
CA GLU A 331 6.12 19.09 -21.47
C GLU A 331 6.58 20.46 -20.96
N SER A 332 5.95 21.55 -21.41
CA SER A 332 6.28 22.90 -20.97
C SER A 332 6.05 23.09 -19.47
N PHE A 333 4.94 22.55 -18.94
CA PHE A 333 4.63 22.61 -17.52
C PHE A 333 5.61 21.77 -16.68
N ALA A 334 5.88 20.53 -17.10
CA ALA A 334 6.82 19.63 -16.44
C ALA A 334 8.23 20.24 -16.36
N ASN A 335 8.74 20.76 -17.48
CA ASN A 335 10.04 21.44 -17.53
C ASN A 335 10.08 22.68 -16.62
N LYS A 336 9.01 23.49 -16.59
CA LYS A 336 8.92 24.66 -15.69
C LYS A 336 8.92 24.28 -14.20
N LYS A 337 8.38 23.12 -13.84
CA LYS A 337 8.38 22.58 -12.47
C LYS A 337 9.61 21.70 -12.17
N ASN A 338 10.45 21.41 -13.15
CA ASN A 338 11.61 20.50 -13.09
C ASN A 338 11.26 19.02 -12.84
N TYR A 339 10.15 18.53 -13.39
CA TYR A 339 9.82 17.10 -13.38
C TYR A 339 10.53 16.35 -14.51
N SER A 340 11.08 15.17 -14.20
CA SER A 340 11.72 14.31 -15.20
C SER A 340 10.67 13.68 -16.12
N LEU A 341 10.88 13.73 -17.43
CA LEU A 341 10.04 13.07 -18.44
C LEU A 341 10.63 11.72 -18.91
N LEU A 342 11.63 11.18 -18.21
CA LEU A 342 12.27 9.92 -18.57
C LEU A 342 11.36 8.73 -18.22
N ALA A 343 11.14 7.84 -19.20
CA ALA A 343 10.42 6.59 -18.99
C ALA A 343 11.11 5.62 -17.99
N VAL A 344 12.44 5.77 -17.79
CA VAL A 344 13.20 5.03 -16.77
C VAL A 344 14.26 5.94 -16.13
N THR A 345 14.03 6.36 -14.88
CA THR A 345 14.93 7.25 -14.14
C THR A 345 16.06 6.49 -13.41
N PRO A 346 17.08 7.20 -12.88
CA PRO A 346 18.09 6.60 -12.00
C PRO A 346 17.50 5.97 -10.73
N ASP A 347 16.47 6.58 -10.13
CA ASP A 347 15.87 6.05 -8.90
C ASP A 347 14.96 4.85 -9.17
N MET A 348 14.25 4.78 -10.30
CA MET A 348 13.61 3.53 -10.76
C MET A 348 14.64 2.40 -10.92
N LYS A 349 15.83 2.68 -11.49
CA LYS A 349 16.92 1.69 -11.60
C LYS A 349 17.49 1.30 -10.23
N LYS A 350 17.56 2.22 -9.28
CA LYS A 350 18.00 1.99 -7.90
C LYS A 350 17.00 1.13 -7.13
N ARG A 351 15.70 1.37 -7.30
CA ARG A 351 14.60 0.54 -6.77
C ARG A 351 14.65 -0.86 -7.37
N ASN A 352 14.85 -1.00 -8.67
CA ASN A 352 14.95 -2.31 -9.33
C ASN A 352 16.13 -3.18 -8.87
N LYS A 353 17.16 -2.61 -8.24
CA LYS A 353 18.24 -3.37 -7.57
C LYS A 353 17.84 -3.92 -6.18
N LYS A 354 16.72 -3.47 -5.62
CA LYS A 354 16.15 -3.93 -4.34
C LYS A 354 14.95 -4.88 -4.52
N VAL A 355 14.56 -5.16 -5.77
CA VAL A 355 13.44 -6.05 -6.06
C VAL A 355 13.89 -7.48 -5.77
N VAL A 356 13.20 -8.14 -4.84
CA VAL A 356 13.54 -9.52 -4.42
C VAL A 356 12.85 -10.56 -5.30
N ALA A 357 11.61 -10.29 -5.72
CA ALA A 357 10.80 -11.13 -6.59
C ALA A 357 10.07 -10.29 -7.64
N LYS A 358 9.82 -10.84 -8.83
CA LYS A 358 9.10 -10.14 -9.91
C LYS A 358 7.58 -10.28 -9.86
N THR A 359 7.11 -11.36 -9.22
CA THR A 359 5.71 -11.80 -9.14
C THR A 359 5.05 -11.98 -10.53
N PHE A 360 3.76 -12.31 -10.56
CA PHE A 360 3.03 -12.45 -11.82
C PHE A 360 2.73 -11.12 -12.51
N HIS A 361 2.64 -9.99 -11.79
CA HIS A 361 2.37 -8.68 -12.38
C HIS A 361 3.61 -7.97 -12.93
N GLY A 362 4.81 -8.48 -12.65
CA GLY A 362 6.06 -8.07 -13.28
C GLY A 362 6.67 -6.76 -12.79
N ALA A 363 5.92 -5.95 -12.01
CA ALA A 363 6.47 -4.79 -11.31
C ALA A 363 7.43 -5.20 -10.16
N GLY A 364 7.25 -6.40 -9.60
CA GLY A 364 8.06 -6.94 -8.51
C GLY A 364 7.85 -6.26 -7.16
N ILE A 365 8.30 -6.94 -6.10
CA ILE A 365 8.16 -6.52 -4.71
C ILE A 365 9.50 -6.10 -4.10
N VAL A 366 9.44 -5.17 -3.15
CA VAL A 366 10.58 -4.73 -2.33
C VAL A 366 10.21 -4.88 -0.86
N VAL A 367 11.03 -5.61 -0.12
CA VAL A 367 10.93 -5.79 1.34
C VAL A 367 12.28 -5.46 1.98
N PRO A 368 12.33 -5.14 3.29
CA PRO A 368 13.59 -5.05 4.02
C PRO A 368 14.30 -6.41 3.99
N VAL A 369 15.61 -6.42 3.75
CA VAL A 369 16.46 -7.62 3.90
C VAL A 369 17.70 -7.22 4.69
N HIS A 370 17.96 -7.93 5.78
CA HIS A 370 19.04 -7.66 6.73
C HIS A 370 19.73 -8.98 7.10
N ASN A 371 21.04 -9.10 6.82
CA ASN A 371 21.82 -10.33 7.03
C ASN A 371 21.15 -11.57 6.42
N ASP A 372 20.69 -11.43 5.17
CA ASP A 372 19.98 -12.45 4.38
C ASP A 372 18.62 -12.91 4.96
N VAL A 373 18.07 -12.21 5.96
CA VAL A 373 16.70 -12.40 6.49
C VAL A 373 15.78 -11.27 6.00
N GLY A 374 14.59 -11.63 5.54
CA GLY A 374 13.53 -10.75 5.03
C GLY A 374 12.81 -11.28 3.78
N TYR A 375 13.45 -12.20 3.05
CA TYR A 375 12.89 -12.86 1.86
C TYR A 375 13.63 -14.17 1.54
N ARG A 376 12.85 -15.21 1.25
CA ARG A 376 13.29 -16.44 0.57
C ARG A 376 12.42 -16.70 -0.66
N GLU A 377 12.98 -17.40 -1.65
CA GLU A 377 12.26 -17.75 -2.89
C GLU A 377 11.17 -18.81 -2.63
N LEU A 378 10.13 -18.82 -3.46
CA LEU A 378 9.16 -19.91 -3.48
C LEU A 378 9.81 -21.24 -3.93
N PRO A 379 9.37 -22.39 -3.41
CA PRO A 379 9.85 -23.71 -3.86
C PRO A 379 9.49 -24.00 -5.32
N GLU A 380 8.53 -23.25 -5.88
CA GLU A 380 7.96 -23.47 -7.20
C GLU A 380 8.28 -22.35 -8.19
N THR A 381 8.65 -22.72 -9.42
CA THR A 381 8.82 -21.75 -10.51
C THR A 381 7.46 -21.17 -10.92
N TYR A 382 7.43 -19.90 -11.37
CA TYR A 382 6.17 -19.28 -11.85
C TYR A 382 5.45 -20.06 -12.96
N GLY A 383 6.19 -20.83 -13.77
CA GLY A 383 5.61 -21.69 -14.81
C GLY A 383 4.98 -22.97 -14.27
N SER A 384 5.44 -23.46 -13.12
CA SER A 384 4.83 -24.57 -12.39
C SER A 384 3.65 -24.10 -11.55
N LEU A 385 3.85 -23.02 -10.77
CA LEU A 385 2.83 -22.40 -9.95
C LEU A 385 1.57 -22.05 -10.75
N LYS A 386 1.70 -21.44 -11.94
CA LYS A 386 0.53 -21.16 -12.82
C LYS A 386 -0.23 -22.41 -13.25
N LYS A 387 0.41 -23.58 -13.33
CA LYS A 387 -0.27 -24.86 -13.62
C LYS A 387 -1.01 -25.37 -12.39
N MET A 388 -0.42 -25.26 -11.20
CA MET A 388 -1.06 -25.63 -9.93
C MET A 388 -2.34 -24.81 -9.71
N LEU A 389 -2.23 -23.48 -9.78
CA LEU A 389 -3.40 -22.59 -9.66
C LEU A 389 -4.45 -22.89 -10.74
N LYS A 390 -4.03 -23.24 -11.97
CA LYS A 390 -4.97 -23.63 -13.02
C LYS A 390 -5.70 -24.94 -12.72
N LYS A 391 -5.04 -25.97 -12.19
CA LYS A 391 -5.73 -27.22 -11.78
C LYS A 391 -6.82 -26.92 -10.75
N MET A 392 -6.48 -26.15 -9.70
CA MET A 392 -7.45 -25.78 -8.66
C MET A 392 -8.61 -24.94 -9.22
N ALA A 393 -8.33 -23.93 -10.05
CA ALA A 393 -9.36 -23.05 -10.61
C ALA A 393 -10.24 -23.72 -11.69
N ASP A 394 -9.75 -24.76 -12.36
CA ASP A 394 -10.49 -25.57 -13.35
C ASP A 394 -11.22 -26.78 -12.72
N SER A 395 -11.13 -26.99 -11.40
CA SER A 395 -11.71 -28.15 -10.71
C SER A 395 -13.23 -28.18 -10.83
N LYS A 396 -13.80 -29.37 -11.06
CA LYS A 396 -15.23 -29.52 -11.42
C LYS A 396 -16.16 -29.72 -10.22
N ASN A 397 -15.60 -30.17 -9.11
CA ASN A 397 -16.30 -30.42 -7.85
C ASN A 397 -15.36 -30.16 -6.67
N GLU A 398 -15.92 -30.16 -5.47
CA GLU A 398 -15.21 -29.83 -4.24
C GLU A 398 -14.10 -30.86 -3.92
N ASP A 399 -14.34 -32.16 -4.10
CA ASP A 399 -13.32 -33.22 -3.94
C ASP A 399 -12.07 -32.98 -4.81
N GLU A 400 -12.26 -32.66 -6.09
CA GLU A 400 -11.16 -32.35 -7.02
C GLU A 400 -10.46 -31.05 -6.62
N GLN A 401 -11.20 -30.06 -6.14
CA GLN A 401 -10.64 -28.79 -5.67
C GLN A 401 -9.80 -28.95 -4.41
N ILE A 402 -10.29 -29.68 -3.41
CA ILE A 402 -9.57 -29.99 -2.15
C ILE A 402 -8.27 -30.71 -2.47
N LYS A 403 -8.33 -31.78 -3.28
CA LYS A 403 -7.12 -32.52 -3.68
C LYS A 403 -6.12 -31.68 -4.49
N ASN A 404 -6.60 -30.78 -5.36
CA ASN A 404 -5.72 -29.86 -6.08
C ASN A 404 -5.20 -28.71 -5.20
N PHE A 405 -5.73 -28.55 -3.98
CA PHE A 405 -5.32 -27.57 -2.99
C PHE A 405 -4.20 -28.10 -2.07
N ASP A 406 -4.02 -29.42 -1.94
CA ASP A 406 -2.92 -30.04 -1.20
C ASP A 406 -1.54 -29.47 -1.62
N ASP A 407 -1.25 -29.47 -2.94
CA ASP A 407 -0.01 -28.89 -3.51
C ASP A 407 0.16 -27.39 -3.15
N ILE A 408 -0.95 -26.66 -2.91
CA ILE A 408 -0.97 -25.24 -2.57
C ILE A 408 -0.80 -25.04 -1.05
N GLN A 409 -1.39 -25.92 -0.24
CA GLN A 409 -1.26 -25.93 1.22
C GLN A 409 0.17 -26.20 1.67
N GLU A 410 0.93 -27.04 0.96
CA GLU A 410 2.36 -27.23 1.21
C GLU A 410 3.12 -25.89 1.07
N ILE A 411 2.82 -25.09 0.04
CA ILE A 411 3.43 -23.76 -0.13
C ILE A 411 2.98 -22.80 0.98
N ILE A 412 1.70 -22.80 1.38
CA ILE A 412 1.21 -21.97 2.50
C ILE A 412 1.92 -22.33 3.81
N THR A 413 2.14 -23.61 4.06
CA THR A 413 2.88 -24.13 5.23
C THR A 413 4.33 -23.65 5.22
N ASN A 414 5.01 -23.76 4.07
CA ASN A 414 6.36 -23.23 3.90
C ASN A 414 6.43 -21.69 4.09
N VAL A 415 5.36 -20.97 3.72
CA VAL A 415 5.24 -19.53 4.02
C VAL A 415 5.04 -19.26 5.52
N GLN A 416 4.34 -20.11 6.28
CA GLN A 416 4.24 -19.90 7.73
C GLN A 416 5.61 -20.02 8.40
N PHE A 417 6.40 -21.05 8.05
CA PHE A 417 7.78 -21.15 8.53
C PHE A 417 8.63 -19.94 8.10
N ALA A 418 8.43 -19.42 6.89
CA ALA A 418 9.09 -18.19 6.46
C ALA A 418 8.65 -16.96 7.28
N PHE A 419 7.38 -16.85 7.69
CA PHE A 419 6.92 -15.79 8.58
C PHE A 419 7.56 -15.89 9.97
N ASP A 420 7.59 -17.07 10.58
CA ASP A 420 8.21 -17.30 11.90
C ASP A 420 9.72 -17.02 11.88
N GLU A 421 10.39 -17.29 10.76
CA GLU A 421 11.83 -17.05 10.56
C GLU A 421 12.16 -15.63 10.04
N GLY A 422 11.16 -14.76 9.84
CA GLY A 422 11.33 -13.35 9.46
C GLY A 422 11.40 -13.06 7.95
N ASP A 423 11.26 -14.07 7.10
CA ASP A 423 11.30 -13.99 5.62
C ASP A 423 9.94 -13.60 5.01
N HIS A 424 9.34 -12.51 5.52
CA HIS A 424 7.98 -12.09 5.17
C HIS A 424 7.74 -11.89 3.67
N GLY A 425 8.78 -11.58 2.89
CA GLY A 425 8.70 -11.39 1.45
C GLY A 425 8.21 -12.62 0.68
N MET A 426 8.41 -13.84 1.18
CA MET A 426 7.94 -15.08 0.54
C MET A 426 6.40 -15.14 0.49
N GLY A 427 5.74 -14.83 1.61
CA GLY A 427 4.28 -14.79 1.71
C GLY A 427 3.66 -13.67 0.88
N VAL A 428 4.32 -12.50 0.84
CA VAL A 428 3.90 -11.39 -0.02
C VAL A 428 4.04 -11.76 -1.49
N GLU A 429 5.14 -12.38 -1.92
CA GLU A 429 5.29 -12.87 -3.30
C GLU A 429 4.15 -13.84 -3.66
N PHE A 430 3.90 -14.83 -2.80
CA PHE A 430 2.91 -15.87 -3.11
C PHE A 430 1.49 -15.30 -3.16
N GLY A 431 1.09 -14.54 -2.14
CA GLY A 431 -0.22 -13.90 -2.07
C GLY A 431 -0.48 -12.95 -3.25
N ILE A 432 0.54 -12.21 -3.69
CA ILE A 432 0.47 -11.37 -4.89
C ILE A 432 0.33 -12.22 -6.16
N CYS A 433 1.00 -13.38 -6.26
CA CYS A 433 0.84 -14.27 -7.41
C CYS A 433 -0.58 -14.87 -7.47
N LEU A 434 -1.14 -15.30 -6.33
CA LEU A 434 -2.54 -15.73 -6.21
C LEU A 434 -3.52 -14.62 -6.60
N PHE A 435 -3.32 -13.42 -6.04
CA PHE A 435 -4.13 -12.24 -6.34
C PHE A 435 -4.10 -11.91 -7.83
N THR A 436 -2.92 -11.91 -8.45
CA THR A 436 -2.72 -11.60 -9.88
C THR A 436 -3.29 -12.69 -10.79
N TYR A 437 -3.27 -13.95 -10.38
CA TYR A 437 -3.91 -15.04 -11.12
C TYR A 437 -5.44 -14.84 -11.14
N GLY A 438 -6.02 -14.52 -9.98
CA GLY A 438 -7.44 -14.25 -9.82
C GLY A 438 -8.31 -15.50 -9.70
N GLY A 439 -9.58 -15.30 -9.39
CA GLY A 439 -10.53 -16.37 -9.04
C GLY A 439 -10.90 -16.34 -7.55
N GLN A 440 -12.18 -16.58 -7.26
CA GLN A 440 -12.72 -16.47 -5.89
C GLN A 440 -12.18 -17.55 -4.95
N VAL A 441 -11.86 -18.74 -5.47
CA VAL A 441 -11.29 -19.86 -4.69
C VAL A 441 -9.98 -19.50 -3.95
N PHE A 442 -9.25 -18.48 -4.43
CA PHE A 442 -8.03 -18.01 -3.79
C PHE A 442 -8.26 -16.88 -2.78
N HIS A 443 -9.47 -16.32 -2.64
CA HIS A 443 -9.69 -15.15 -1.79
C HIS A 443 -9.32 -15.39 -0.32
N LYS A 444 -9.70 -16.52 0.29
CA LYS A 444 -9.32 -16.87 1.66
C LYS A 444 -7.78 -16.99 1.81
N PRO A 445 -7.05 -17.78 0.98
CA PRO A 445 -5.58 -17.77 0.95
C PRO A 445 -4.93 -16.39 0.75
N ILE A 446 -5.46 -15.54 -0.13
CA ILE A 446 -4.91 -14.20 -0.36
C ILE A 446 -5.05 -13.32 0.89
N ILE A 447 -6.21 -13.33 1.55
CA ILE A 447 -6.44 -12.58 2.80
C ILE A 447 -5.43 -13.01 3.87
N HIS A 448 -5.21 -14.31 4.04
CA HIS A 448 -4.22 -14.83 4.99
C HIS A 448 -2.79 -14.39 4.66
N LEU A 449 -2.30 -14.75 3.46
CA LEU A 449 -0.91 -14.56 3.06
C LEU A 449 -0.52 -13.08 2.97
N LEU A 450 -1.37 -12.24 2.36
CA LEU A 450 -1.08 -10.81 2.24
C LEU A 450 -1.45 -10.04 3.50
N GLY A 451 -2.49 -10.43 4.23
CA GLY A 451 -2.84 -9.82 5.52
C GLY A 451 -1.68 -9.91 6.49
N VAL A 452 -1.26 -11.14 6.82
CA VAL A 452 -0.13 -11.40 7.71
C VAL A 452 1.17 -10.80 7.14
N GLY A 453 1.44 -10.99 5.84
CA GLY A 453 2.64 -10.45 5.19
C GLY A 453 2.76 -8.92 5.25
N TYR A 454 1.65 -8.18 5.08
CA TYR A 454 1.65 -6.72 5.23
C TYR A 454 1.70 -6.28 6.70
N GLU A 455 1.02 -6.96 7.63
CA GLU A 455 1.10 -6.62 9.06
C GLU A 455 2.52 -6.80 9.62
N LEU A 456 3.20 -7.90 9.28
CA LEU A 456 4.58 -8.17 9.68
C LEU A 456 5.60 -7.22 9.04
N LEU A 457 5.27 -6.63 7.88
CA LEU A 457 6.05 -5.57 7.24
C LEU A 457 5.70 -4.15 7.72
N GLY A 458 4.69 -3.98 8.58
CA GLY A 458 4.21 -2.66 9.01
C GLY A 458 3.58 -1.86 7.87
N ARG A 459 2.71 -2.51 7.08
CA ARG A 459 2.01 -1.96 5.90
C ARG A 459 0.49 -2.07 6.03
N GLU A 460 -0.03 -1.82 7.22
CA GLU A 460 -1.44 -1.99 7.58
C GLU A 460 -2.45 -1.35 6.61
N PRO A 461 -2.21 -0.15 6.01
CA PRO A 461 -3.12 0.40 4.99
C PRO A 461 -3.36 -0.52 3.79
N TYR A 462 -2.40 -1.39 3.44
CA TYR A 462 -2.59 -2.37 2.37
C TYR A 462 -3.49 -3.53 2.78
N VAL A 463 -3.60 -3.85 4.08
CA VAL A 463 -4.56 -4.82 4.62
C VAL A 463 -5.98 -4.27 4.48
N ASP A 464 -6.21 -3.01 4.90
CA ASP A 464 -7.50 -2.33 4.75
C ASP A 464 -7.95 -2.30 3.28
N ILE A 465 -7.04 -1.90 2.38
CA ILE A 465 -7.27 -1.85 0.93
C ILE A 465 -7.55 -3.25 0.37
N LEU A 466 -6.78 -4.27 0.76
CA LEU A 466 -6.94 -5.64 0.29
C LEU A 466 -8.29 -6.23 0.71
N GLN A 467 -8.67 -6.11 1.98
CA GLN A 467 -9.92 -6.65 2.49
C GLN A 467 -11.12 -5.97 1.82
N ALA A 468 -11.10 -4.64 1.68
CA ALA A 468 -12.13 -3.91 0.96
C ALA A 468 -12.21 -4.36 -0.51
N HIS A 469 -11.07 -4.51 -1.19
CA HIS A 469 -11.03 -4.93 -2.58
C HIS A 469 -11.56 -6.35 -2.76
N LEU A 470 -11.14 -7.32 -1.93
CA LEU A 470 -11.59 -8.72 -2.08
C LEU A 470 -13.08 -8.92 -1.76
N ARG A 471 -13.64 -8.15 -0.80
CA ARG A 471 -15.09 -8.12 -0.53
C ARG A 471 -15.91 -7.52 -1.69
N ASN A 472 -15.34 -6.61 -2.48
CA ASN A 472 -16.02 -5.93 -3.58
C ASN A 472 -15.23 -6.01 -4.92
N ARG A 473 -14.71 -7.20 -5.23
CA ARG A 473 -13.77 -7.42 -6.35
C ARG A 473 -14.48 -7.49 -7.70
N ARG A 474 -14.78 -6.31 -8.26
CA ARG A 474 -15.57 -6.15 -9.49
C ARG A 474 -14.72 -6.21 -10.76
N ARG A 475 -15.38 -6.51 -11.89
CA ARG A 475 -14.86 -6.41 -13.27
C ARG A 475 -15.73 -5.43 -14.07
N GLY A 476 -15.22 -4.92 -15.18
CA GLY A 476 -15.93 -3.96 -16.04
C GLY A 476 -15.73 -2.50 -15.60
N SER A 477 -16.44 -1.60 -16.28
CA SER A 477 -16.21 -0.15 -16.19
C SER A 477 -16.93 0.56 -15.03
N GLN A 478 -17.94 -0.05 -14.40
CA GLN A 478 -18.72 0.53 -13.30
C GLN A 478 -17.99 0.41 -11.96
N LEU A 479 -16.83 1.05 -11.85
CA LEU A 479 -15.97 1.00 -10.66
C LEU A 479 -16.09 2.24 -9.78
N SER A 480 -16.74 3.30 -10.27
CA SER A 480 -16.93 4.52 -9.49
C SER A 480 -17.98 4.33 -8.39
N ILE A 481 -17.71 4.90 -7.21
CA ILE A 481 -18.68 4.90 -6.09
C ILE A 481 -19.85 5.86 -6.32
N MET A 482 -19.76 6.72 -7.34
CA MET A 482 -20.83 7.64 -7.73
C MET A 482 -21.91 6.92 -8.56
N ASP A 483 -21.53 5.87 -9.29
CA ASP A 483 -22.39 5.15 -10.25
C ASP A 483 -23.56 4.45 -9.56
N VAL A 484 -23.37 4.08 -8.28
CA VAL A 484 -24.33 3.36 -7.43
C VAL A 484 -25.63 4.15 -7.18
N ASN A 485 -25.62 5.48 -7.36
CA ASN A 485 -26.80 6.33 -7.16
C ASN A 485 -27.72 6.46 -8.38
N THR A 486 -27.47 5.75 -9.48
CA THR A 486 -28.24 5.91 -10.74
C THR A 486 -29.52 5.07 -10.84
N HIS A 487 -29.86 4.31 -9.79
CA HIS A 487 -31.14 3.59 -9.67
C HIS A 487 -31.84 4.01 -8.37
N GLY A 488 -32.66 5.06 -8.47
CA GLY A 488 -33.61 5.51 -7.44
C GLY A 488 -35.03 5.52 -8.00
#